data_AF-A0A5C7FS62-F1
#
_entry.id   AF-A0A5C7FS62-F1
#
_cell.length_a   1.000
_cell.length_b   1.000
_cell.length_c   1.000
_cell.angle_alpha   90.00
_cell.angle_beta   90.00
_cell.angle_gamma   90.00
#
_symmetry.space_group_name_H-M   'P 1'
#
loop_
_entity.id
_entity.type
_entity.pdbx_description
1 polymer ?
#
loop_
_entity_poly.entity_id
_entity_poly.type
_entity_poly.pdbx_seq_one_letter_code
_entity_poly.pdbx_strand_id
1 'polypeptide(L)'
;MLSRFIVFTLICLPQFLAAWGANGHRIVAQICYDNLNPAARVRVDKALGDNYLTQVANWPDFIKAEKGWDFAKPWHYMTVNTDRTIADVTDYNGSNPEINDVREGIELMTGILNGEAGAREKMTKLMKENRVEPLAGSLDATALAFLIHFIGDVHQPMHVGKNRDQGGNKISVMYFGERKNLHSIWDSGIIEHEKLSYTEFAAFAGIHTRARKAEWENAPLDEWIGESIQLREKLYNTLYDRTDRETGLPDFSWSYQHDFLPIVEERLAAAGYRAAALLNRVFG
;
A
#
# COMPACT_ATOMS: atom_id res chain seq x y z
N MET A 1 47.61 30.54 9.39
CA MET A 1 46.46 30.30 8.49
C MET A 1 46.05 28.84 8.65
N LEU A 2 45.07 28.53 9.51
CA LEU A 2 44.50 27.18 9.59
C LEU A 2 43.26 27.13 8.70
N SER A 3 43.32 26.32 7.64
CA SER A 3 42.18 26.05 6.76
C SER A 3 41.27 25.03 7.44
N ARG A 4 40.02 25.41 7.73
CA ARG A 4 38.99 24.51 8.25
C ARG A 4 38.39 23.72 7.11
N PHE A 5 38.69 22.42 7.03
CA PHE A 5 37.92 21.48 6.22
C PHE A 5 36.57 21.23 6.89
N ILE A 6 35.48 21.64 6.25
CA ILE A 6 34.12 21.23 6.63
C ILE A 6 33.84 19.91 5.92
N VAL A 7 33.83 18.82 6.68
CA VAL A 7 33.36 17.51 6.22
C VAL A 7 31.84 17.52 6.32
N PHE A 8 31.16 17.56 5.18
CA PHE A 8 29.71 17.29 5.12
C PHE A 8 29.52 15.77 5.21
N THR A 9 29.15 15.30 6.40
CA THR A 9 28.65 13.93 6.56
C THR A 9 27.25 13.87 5.99
N LEU A 10 27.09 13.28 4.80
CA LEU A 10 25.78 12.93 4.25
C LEU A 10 25.18 11.85 5.17
N ILE A 11 24.20 12.25 6.00
CA ILE A 11 23.39 11.30 6.75
C ILE A 11 22.39 10.71 5.75
N CYS A 12 22.70 9.54 5.21
CA CYS A 12 21.71 8.72 4.51
C CYS A 12 20.71 8.20 5.56
N LEU A 13 19.59 8.92 5.72
CA LEU A 13 18.45 8.39 6.44
C LEU A 13 17.96 7.12 5.72
N PRO A 14 17.59 6.06 6.45
CA PRO A 14 16.97 4.90 5.84
C PRO A 14 15.71 5.35 5.12
N GLN A 15 15.64 5.14 3.81
CA GLN A 15 14.38 5.24 3.09
C GLN A 15 13.54 4.07 3.56
N PHE A 16 12.62 4.33 4.49
CA PHE A 16 11.60 3.36 4.85
C PHE A 16 10.78 3.10 3.58
N LEU A 17 10.90 1.86 3.10
CA LEU A 17 10.16 1.32 1.97
C LEU A 17 8.72 1.12 2.43
N ALA A 18 7.96 2.21 2.51
CA ALA A 18 6.53 2.21 2.71
C ALA A 18 5.85 1.78 1.42
N ALA A 19 4.61 1.31 1.51
CA ALA A 19 3.76 1.30 0.34
C ALA A 19 3.30 2.72 0.01
N TRP A 20 2.05 2.95 -0.40
CA TRP A 20 1.52 4.31 -0.42
C TRP A 20 2.06 5.07 0.79
N GLY A 21 2.59 6.28 0.57
CA GLY A 21 3.14 7.07 1.65
C GLY A 21 2.07 7.33 2.72
N ALA A 22 2.48 7.94 3.83
CA ALA A 22 1.60 8.04 4.99
C ALA A 22 0.21 8.65 4.69
N ASN A 23 0.15 9.60 3.75
CA ASN A 23 -1.11 10.18 3.30
C ASN A 23 -1.90 9.27 2.36
N GLY A 24 -1.27 8.49 1.49
CA GLY A 24 -2.00 7.53 0.64
C GLY A 24 -2.75 6.49 1.48
N HIS A 25 -2.12 5.92 2.51
CA HIS A 25 -2.84 5.02 3.45
C HIS A 25 -3.95 5.72 4.24
N ARG A 26 -3.74 6.98 4.65
CA ARG A 26 -4.79 7.78 5.30
C ARG A 26 -5.96 8.06 4.35
N ILE A 27 -5.69 8.34 3.08
CA ILE A 27 -6.72 8.57 2.07
C ILE A 27 -7.54 7.30 1.87
N VAL A 28 -6.90 6.14 1.68
CA VAL A 28 -7.58 4.83 1.57
C VAL A 28 -8.45 4.57 2.80
N ALA A 29 -7.89 4.76 4.00
CA ALA A 29 -8.61 4.56 5.25
C ALA A 29 -9.77 5.53 5.44
N GLN A 30 -9.62 6.80 5.03
CA GLN A 30 -10.67 7.81 5.10
C GLN A 30 -11.83 7.45 4.18
N ILE A 31 -11.54 7.14 2.90
CA ILE A 31 -12.55 6.71 1.93
C ILE A 31 -13.23 5.42 2.41
N CYS A 32 -12.47 4.46 2.94
CA CYS A 32 -13.05 3.26 3.54
C CYS A 32 -14.04 3.60 4.65
N TYR A 33 -13.60 4.38 5.65
CA TYR A 33 -14.41 4.75 6.80
C TYR A 33 -15.69 5.50 6.40
N ASP A 34 -15.62 6.40 5.42
CA ASP A 34 -16.79 7.15 4.94
C ASP A 34 -17.82 6.28 4.22
N ASN A 35 -17.43 5.08 3.76
CA ASN A 35 -18.28 4.15 3.03
C ASN A 35 -18.70 2.90 3.83
N LEU A 36 -18.36 2.84 5.12
CA LEU A 36 -18.86 1.80 6.03
C LEU A 36 -20.35 1.98 6.30
N ASN A 37 -21.09 0.87 6.29
CA ASN A 37 -22.45 0.81 6.80
C ASN A 37 -22.45 0.97 8.34
N PRO A 38 -23.60 1.29 8.97
CA PRO A 38 -23.66 1.53 10.40
C PRO A 38 -23.16 0.37 11.27
N ALA A 39 -23.45 -0.89 10.90
CA ALA A 39 -23.03 -2.06 11.65
C ALA A 39 -21.51 -2.24 11.61
N ALA A 40 -20.91 -2.13 10.42
CA ALA A 40 -19.48 -2.23 10.23
C ALA A 40 -18.73 -1.10 10.95
N ARG A 41 -19.25 0.14 10.90
CA ARG A 41 -18.68 1.28 11.61
C ARG A 41 -18.59 1.03 13.11
N VAL A 42 -19.67 0.57 13.73
CA VAL A 42 -19.69 0.25 15.18
C VAL A 42 -18.66 -0.82 15.52
N ARG A 43 -18.49 -1.86 14.69
CA ARG A 43 -17.49 -2.91 14.96
C ARG A 43 -16.06 -2.43 14.76
N VAL A 44 -15.80 -1.61 13.73
CA VAL A 44 -14.49 -0.97 13.51
C VAL A 44 -14.14 -0.09 14.70
N ASP A 45 -15.03 0.83 15.09
CA ASP A 45 -14.79 1.75 16.22
C ASP A 45 -14.55 0.97 17.52
N LYS A 46 -15.35 -0.08 17.77
CA LYS A 46 -15.16 -0.96 18.95
C LYS A 46 -13.81 -1.66 18.93
N ALA A 47 -13.37 -2.17 17.78
CA ALA A 47 -12.10 -2.87 17.68
C ALA A 47 -10.90 -1.93 17.87
N LEU A 48 -10.99 -0.69 17.39
CA LEU A 48 -9.93 0.31 17.45
C LEU A 48 -9.88 1.08 18.79
N GLY A 49 -10.98 1.12 19.54
CA GLY A 49 -11.09 1.90 20.78
C GLY A 49 -10.97 3.40 20.49
N ASP A 50 -10.02 4.07 21.14
CA ASP A 50 -9.79 5.51 20.97
C ASP A 50 -8.95 5.86 19.73
N ASN A 51 -8.58 4.88 18.90
CA ASN A 51 -7.78 5.10 17.70
C ASN A 51 -8.66 5.33 16.47
N TYR A 52 -8.20 6.19 15.55
CA TYR A 52 -8.84 6.37 14.25
C TYR A 52 -8.32 5.37 13.22
N LEU A 53 -9.18 4.92 12.29
CA LEU A 53 -8.77 4.02 11.20
C LEU A 53 -7.63 4.63 10.37
N THR A 54 -7.71 5.94 10.07
CA THR A 54 -6.69 6.71 9.34
C THR A 54 -5.36 6.80 10.09
N GLN A 55 -5.39 6.76 11.41
CA GLN A 55 -4.18 6.74 12.25
C GLN A 55 -3.51 5.36 12.19
N VAL A 56 -4.28 4.29 12.40
CA VAL A 56 -3.73 2.92 12.46
C VAL A 56 -3.35 2.36 11.10
N ALA A 57 -3.89 2.89 9.99
CA ALA A 57 -3.54 2.45 8.65
C ALA A 57 -2.04 2.61 8.31
N ASN A 58 -1.30 3.43 9.06
CA ASN A 58 0.16 3.57 8.92
C ASN A 58 0.96 2.69 9.88
N TRP A 59 0.31 2.07 10.87
CA TRP A 59 0.97 1.28 11.88
C TRP A 59 1.79 0.11 11.30
N PRO A 60 1.33 -0.63 10.26
CA PRO A 60 2.12 -1.69 9.63
C PRO A 60 3.50 -1.24 9.12
N ASP A 61 3.60 -0.04 8.55
CA ASP A 61 4.86 0.52 8.08
C ASP A 61 5.82 0.90 9.22
N PHE A 62 5.27 1.28 10.37
CA PHE A 62 6.07 1.58 11.55
C PHE A 62 6.53 0.30 12.23
N ILE A 63 5.62 -0.66 12.40
CA ILE A 63 5.87 -1.85 13.20
C ILE A 63 6.82 -2.81 12.51
N LYS A 64 6.87 -2.84 11.16
CA LYS A 64 7.84 -3.67 10.42
C LYS A 64 9.31 -3.26 10.64
N ALA A 65 9.57 -2.10 11.26
CA ALA A 65 10.91 -1.72 11.69
C ALA A 65 11.35 -2.49 12.96
N GLU A 66 10.41 -3.04 13.73
CA GLU A 66 10.69 -3.88 14.88
C GLU A 66 11.00 -5.31 14.43
N LYS A 67 12.12 -5.86 14.90
CA LYS A 67 12.61 -7.19 14.49
C LYS A 67 11.60 -8.32 14.73
N GLY A 68 10.77 -8.22 15.77
CA GLY A 68 9.76 -9.22 16.07
C GLY A 68 8.65 -9.30 15.01
N TRP A 69 8.52 -8.28 14.15
CA TRP A 69 7.53 -8.24 13.07
C TRP A 69 8.12 -8.56 11.70
N ASP A 70 9.35 -9.08 11.63
CA ASP A 70 10.00 -9.45 10.37
C ASP A 70 9.17 -10.43 9.52
N PHE A 71 8.38 -11.29 10.17
CA PHE A 71 7.47 -12.23 9.49
C PHE A 71 6.38 -11.54 8.65
N ALA A 72 6.01 -10.30 8.98
CA ALA A 72 4.97 -9.55 8.29
C ALA A 72 5.48 -8.74 7.09
N LYS A 73 6.81 -8.56 6.96
CA LYS A 73 7.42 -7.77 5.86
C LYS A 73 7.02 -8.24 4.46
N PRO A 74 6.97 -9.55 4.15
CA PRO A 74 6.58 -10.00 2.82
C PRO A 74 5.11 -9.70 2.47
N TRP A 75 4.25 -9.49 3.47
CA TRP A 75 2.82 -9.22 3.25
C TRP A 75 2.52 -7.83 2.68
N HIS A 76 3.52 -7.00 2.44
CA HIS A 76 3.35 -5.67 1.84
C HIS A 76 3.39 -5.66 0.31
N TYR A 77 3.78 -6.76 -0.33
CA TYR A 77 3.94 -6.78 -1.78
C TYR A 77 3.72 -8.19 -2.33
N MET A 78 3.66 -8.29 -3.65
CA MET A 78 3.81 -9.55 -4.36
C MET A 78 4.65 -9.35 -5.61
N THR A 79 5.23 -10.43 -6.13
CA THR A 79 5.97 -10.39 -7.40
C THR A 79 5.32 -11.34 -8.41
N VAL A 80 4.82 -10.76 -9.49
CA VAL A 80 4.30 -11.48 -10.66
C VAL A 80 5.20 -11.14 -11.84
N ASN A 81 6.18 -12.01 -12.08
CA ASN A 81 7.14 -11.87 -13.19
C ASN A 81 6.41 -11.94 -14.55
N THR A 82 7.04 -11.41 -15.60
CA THR A 82 6.44 -11.32 -16.94
C THR A 82 6.14 -12.67 -17.59
N ASP A 83 6.79 -13.74 -17.12
CA ASP A 83 6.61 -15.12 -17.57
C ASP A 83 5.58 -15.90 -16.74
N ARG A 84 4.89 -15.25 -15.79
CA ARG A 84 3.90 -15.86 -14.90
C ARG A 84 2.58 -15.12 -14.92
N THR A 85 1.51 -15.88 -14.71
CA THR A 85 0.17 -15.36 -14.40
C THR A 85 -0.02 -15.19 -12.89
N ILE A 86 -1.09 -14.51 -12.49
CA ILE A 86 -1.50 -14.44 -11.08
C ILE A 86 -1.73 -15.86 -10.52
N ALA A 87 -2.38 -16.73 -11.30
CA ALA A 87 -2.63 -18.12 -10.93
C ALA A 87 -1.32 -18.89 -10.71
N ASP A 88 -0.31 -18.73 -11.57
CA ASP A 88 0.99 -19.40 -11.38
C ASP A 88 1.69 -19.01 -10.07
N VAL A 89 1.52 -17.76 -9.63
CA VAL A 89 2.05 -17.28 -8.35
C VAL A 89 1.22 -17.83 -7.19
N THR A 90 -0.11 -17.78 -7.30
CA THR A 90 -1.02 -18.29 -6.28
C THR A 90 -0.85 -19.80 -6.06
N ASP A 91 -0.75 -20.60 -7.11
CA ASP A 91 -0.53 -22.05 -7.01
C ASP A 91 0.83 -22.37 -6.38
N TYR A 92 1.86 -21.59 -6.73
CA TYR A 92 3.19 -21.75 -6.15
C TYR A 92 3.19 -21.44 -4.65
N ASN A 93 2.56 -20.34 -4.22
CA ASN A 93 2.46 -19.99 -2.81
C ASN A 93 1.61 -21.01 -2.04
N GLY A 94 0.47 -21.42 -2.61
CA GLY A 94 -0.40 -22.43 -1.99
C GLY A 94 0.28 -23.79 -1.80
N SER A 95 1.26 -24.13 -2.65
CA SER A 95 2.07 -25.35 -2.52
C SER A 95 3.27 -25.22 -1.59
N ASN A 96 3.69 -23.99 -1.25
CA ASN A 96 4.83 -23.73 -0.36
C ASN A 96 4.45 -22.78 0.80
N PRO A 97 4.23 -23.32 2.02
CA PRO A 97 3.75 -22.54 3.16
C PRO A 97 4.77 -21.52 3.72
N GLU A 98 6.01 -21.51 3.23
CA GLU A 98 7.03 -20.53 3.61
C GLU A 98 6.93 -19.23 2.81
N ILE A 99 6.28 -19.26 1.65
CA ILE A 99 6.06 -18.05 0.85
C ILE A 99 4.93 -17.27 1.49
N ASN A 100 5.10 -15.97 1.52
CA ASN A 100 4.19 -15.03 2.16
C ASN A 100 4.16 -13.79 1.26
N ASP A 101 2.96 -13.33 0.90
CA ASP A 101 2.77 -12.13 0.10
C ASP A 101 1.53 -11.35 0.55
N VAL A 102 1.26 -10.23 -0.13
CA VAL A 102 0.13 -9.34 0.20
C VAL A 102 -1.23 -10.04 0.09
N ARG A 103 -1.39 -11.05 -0.79
CA ARG A 103 -2.63 -11.82 -0.88
C ARG A 103 -2.84 -12.60 0.41
N GLU A 104 -1.83 -13.34 0.85
CA GLU A 104 -1.91 -14.10 2.11
C GLU A 104 -2.14 -13.18 3.32
N GLY A 105 -1.52 -12.01 3.33
CA GLY A 105 -1.75 -10.97 4.34
C GLY A 105 -3.23 -10.56 4.37
N ILE A 106 -3.81 -10.20 3.23
CA ILE A 106 -5.22 -9.80 3.10
C ILE A 106 -6.16 -10.94 3.54
N GLU A 107 -5.91 -12.17 3.08
CA GLU A 107 -6.73 -13.34 3.42
C GLU A 107 -6.66 -13.67 4.92
N LEU A 108 -5.46 -13.65 5.51
CA LEU A 108 -5.26 -13.89 6.94
C LEU A 108 -5.96 -12.83 7.79
N MET A 109 -5.80 -11.54 7.48
CA MET A 109 -6.44 -10.48 8.24
C MET A 109 -7.97 -10.51 8.08
N THR A 110 -8.46 -10.81 6.88
CA THR A 110 -9.91 -11.00 6.63
C THR A 110 -10.46 -12.16 7.47
N GLY A 111 -9.76 -13.30 7.49
CA GLY A 111 -10.16 -14.46 8.31
C GLY A 111 -10.17 -14.17 9.80
N ILE A 112 -9.19 -13.39 10.31
CA ILE A 112 -9.18 -12.94 11.71
C ILE A 112 -10.43 -12.13 12.05
N LEU A 113 -10.81 -11.18 11.19
CA LEU A 113 -11.96 -10.30 11.38
C LEU A 113 -13.30 -11.04 11.20
N ASN A 114 -13.33 -12.08 10.37
CA ASN A 114 -14.44 -13.03 10.27
C ASN A 114 -14.57 -13.97 11.48
N GLY A 115 -13.61 -13.96 12.41
CA GLY A 115 -13.62 -14.84 13.58
C GLY A 115 -13.14 -16.26 13.29
N GLU A 116 -12.45 -16.50 12.17
CA GLU A 116 -11.96 -17.84 11.81
C GLU A 116 -10.90 -18.31 12.79
N ALA A 117 -11.17 -19.43 13.47
CA ALA A 117 -10.29 -19.95 14.52
C ALA A 117 -8.86 -20.20 14.04
N GLY A 118 -8.69 -20.78 12.85
CA GLY A 118 -7.37 -21.07 12.27
C GLY A 118 -6.57 -19.81 11.96
N ALA A 119 -7.20 -18.76 11.42
CA ALA A 119 -6.55 -17.47 11.15
C ALA A 119 -6.08 -16.81 12.46
N ARG A 120 -6.94 -16.81 13.48
CA ARG A 120 -6.63 -16.24 14.80
C ARG A 120 -5.54 -17.02 15.52
N GLU A 121 -5.55 -18.35 15.44
CA GLU A 121 -4.51 -19.21 16.00
C GLU A 121 -3.16 -18.97 15.30
N LYS A 122 -3.15 -18.93 13.95
CA LYS A 122 -1.93 -18.64 13.16
C LYS A 122 -1.28 -17.34 13.60
N MET A 123 -2.05 -16.24 13.65
CA MET A 123 -1.51 -14.94 14.03
C MET A 123 -1.06 -14.90 15.49
N THR A 124 -1.85 -15.47 16.42
CA THR A 124 -1.47 -15.54 17.84
C THR A 124 -0.17 -16.32 18.04
N LYS A 125 0.00 -17.43 17.32
CA LYS A 125 1.22 -18.23 17.35
C LYS A 125 2.42 -17.44 16.84
N LEU A 126 2.31 -16.80 15.66
CA LEU A 126 3.37 -15.97 15.08
C LEU A 126 3.80 -14.87 16.06
N MET A 127 2.84 -14.16 16.65
CA MET A 127 3.11 -13.09 17.59
C MET A 127 3.79 -13.60 18.87
N LYS A 128 3.34 -14.73 19.42
CA LYS A 128 3.95 -15.35 20.60
C LYS A 128 5.38 -15.83 20.34
N GLU A 129 5.62 -16.50 19.22
CA GLU A 129 6.94 -17.01 18.84
C GLU A 129 7.94 -15.87 18.65
N ASN A 130 7.48 -14.74 18.12
CA ASN A 130 8.30 -13.55 17.90
C ASN A 130 8.28 -12.54 19.07
N ARG A 131 7.54 -12.84 20.15
CA ARG A 131 7.45 -12.01 21.38
C ARG A 131 6.97 -10.58 21.10
N VAL A 132 5.93 -10.45 20.28
CA VAL A 132 5.31 -9.17 19.94
C VAL A 132 3.86 -9.12 20.43
N GLU A 133 3.42 -7.91 20.77
CA GLU A 133 2.08 -7.65 21.29
C GLU A 133 1.17 -7.05 20.22
N PRO A 134 -0.15 -7.29 20.28
CA PRO A 134 -1.08 -6.76 19.30
C PRO A 134 -1.26 -5.26 19.48
N LEU A 135 -1.57 -4.58 18.38
CA LEU A 135 -1.99 -3.18 18.38
C LEU A 135 -3.15 -3.00 19.37
N ALA A 136 -3.01 -2.05 20.29
CA ALA A 136 -4.00 -1.77 21.34
C ALA A 136 -4.42 -3.01 22.18
N GLY A 137 -3.57 -4.04 22.28
CA GLY A 137 -3.93 -5.28 22.97
C GLY A 137 -5.01 -6.12 22.25
N SER A 138 -5.32 -5.79 20.99
CA SER A 138 -6.45 -6.35 20.24
C SER A 138 -6.00 -6.97 18.92
N LEU A 139 -6.30 -8.25 18.75
CA LEU A 139 -6.05 -8.94 17.49
C LEU A 139 -6.89 -8.33 16.35
N ASP A 140 -8.10 -7.86 16.65
CA ASP A 140 -8.98 -7.25 15.67
C ASP A 140 -8.47 -5.86 15.26
N ALA A 141 -7.92 -5.06 16.18
CA ALA A 141 -7.26 -3.79 15.85
C ALA A 141 -6.01 -4.03 14.97
N THR A 142 -5.22 -5.04 15.32
CA THR A 142 -4.04 -5.46 14.56
C THR A 142 -4.43 -5.85 13.13
N ALA A 143 -5.47 -6.68 12.99
CA ALA A 143 -5.96 -7.14 11.70
C ALA A 143 -6.59 -6.01 10.88
N LEU A 144 -7.33 -5.08 11.50
CA LEU A 144 -7.85 -3.90 10.80
C LEU A 144 -6.73 -3.01 10.25
N ALA A 145 -5.71 -2.73 11.07
CA ALA A 145 -4.58 -1.91 10.67
C ALA A 145 -3.83 -2.53 9.48
N PHE A 146 -3.48 -3.82 9.56
CA PHE A 146 -2.84 -4.54 8.47
C PHE A 146 -3.74 -4.67 7.23
N LEU A 147 -5.02 -5.00 7.39
CA LEU A 147 -5.92 -5.19 6.25
C LEU A 147 -6.08 -3.91 5.43
N ILE A 148 -6.35 -2.77 6.07
CA ILE A 148 -6.48 -1.49 5.35
C ILE A 148 -5.17 -1.11 4.68
N HIS A 149 -4.03 -1.36 5.34
CA HIS A 149 -2.72 -1.10 4.78
C HIS A 149 -2.47 -1.95 3.53
N PHE A 150 -2.58 -3.28 3.63
CA PHE A 150 -2.36 -4.21 2.53
C PHE A 150 -3.32 -4.01 1.36
N ILE A 151 -4.58 -3.63 1.61
CA ILE A 151 -5.49 -3.23 0.53
C ILE A 151 -4.97 -1.97 -0.16
N GLY A 152 -4.42 -1.01 0.57
CA GLY A 152 -3.67 0.11 -0.02
C GLY A 152 -2.52 -0.40 -0.88
N ASP A 153 -1.62 -1.21 -0.32
CA ASP A 153 -0.40 -1.73 -0.96
C ASP A 153 -0.72 -2.40 -2.30
N VAL A 154 -1.66 -3.36 -2.30
CA VAL A 154 -1.98 -4.12 -3.52
C VAL A 154 -2.54 -3.22 -4.63
N HIS A 155 -3.09 -2.05 -4.30
CA HIS A 155 -3.56 -1.06 -5.27
C HIS A 155 -2.46 -0.12 -5.78
N GLN A 156 -1.30 -0.05 -5.14
CA GLN A 156 -0.13 0.65 -5.64
C GLN A 156 0.53 -0.22 -6.73
N PRO A 157 0.54 0.20 -8.01
CA PRO A 157 1.01 -0.67 -9.12
C PRO A 157 2.40 -1.29 -8.93
N MET A 158 3.31 -0.58 -8.28
CA MET A 158 4.69 -1.00 -8.05
C MET A 158 4.85 -1.98 -6.88
N HIS A 159 3.83 -2.18 -6.04
CA HIS A 159 3.77 -3.23 -5.01
C HIS A 159 3.45 -4.61 -5.59
N VAL A 160 2.99 -4.65 -6.84
CA VAL A 160 2.86 -5.87 -7.61
C VAL A 160 4.04 -5.92 -8.59
N GLY A 161 5.24 -6.23 -8.11
CA GLY A 161 6.48 -6.18 -8.90
C GLY A 161 6.59 -7.26 -9.99
N LYS A 162 7.57 -7.14 -10.90
CA LYS A 162 7.87 -8.17 -11.94
C LYS A 162 9.34 -8.44 -12.20
N ASN A 163 10.22 -7.61 -11.65
CA ASN A 163 11.61 -7.51 -12.03
C ASN A 163 12.50 -7.55 -10.78
N ARG A 164 13.81 -7.69 -10.97
CA ARG A 164 14.81 -7.56 -9.89
C ARG A 164 15.08 -6.11 -9.46
N ASP A 165 14.21 -5.19 -9.89
CA ASP A 165 14.26 -3.76 -9.57
C ASP A 165 13.56 -3.39 -8.25
N GLN A 166 13.04 -4.38 -7.52
CA GLN A 166 12.34 -4.22 -6.25
C GLN A 166 11.13 -3.29 -6.37
N GLY A 167 10.28 -3.52 -7.38
CA GLY A 167 9.10 -2.68 -7.60
C GLY A 167 9.50 -1.27 -8.02
N GLY A 168 10.51 -1.12 -8.87
CA GLY A 168 11.00 0.18 -9.33
C GLY A 168 11.83 0.98 -8.32
N ASN A 169 12.11 0.46 -7.13
CA ASN A 169 13.02 1.10 -6.17
C ASN A 169 14.43 1.29 -6.73
N LYS A 170 14.88 0.42 -7.65
CA LYS A 170 16.17 0.55 -8.33
C LYS A 170 16.14 1.41 -9.60
N ILE A 171 14.99 1.98 -9.96
CA ILE A 171 14.84 2.83 -11.15
C ILE A 171 14.96 4.28 -10.72
N SER A 172 16.09 4.91 -11.01
CA SER A 172 16.31 6.35 -10.74
C SER A 172 15.56 7.21 -11.75
N VAL A 173 14.92 8.26 -11.28
CA VAL A 173 14.19 9.24 -12.09
C VAL A 173 14.47 10.66 -11.58
N MET A 174 14.21 11.66 -12.41
CA MET A 174 14.13 13.05 -11.98
C MET A 174 12.65 13.38 -11.75
N TYR A 175 12.31 13.97 -10.61
CA TYR A 175 10.97 14.45 -10.30
C TYR A 175 11.04 15.90 -9.87
N PHE A 176 10.50 16.80 -10.70
CA PHE A 176 10.62 18.26 -10.53
C PHE A 176 12.06 18.72 -10.23
N GLY A 177 13.02 18.16 -10.96
CA GLY A 177 14.44 18.51 -10.82
C GLY A 177 15.18 17.82 -9.66
N GLU A 178 14.50 17.02 -8.84
CA GLU A 178 15.14 16.22 -7.79
C GLU A 178 15.31 14.76 -8.21
N ARG A 179 16.48 14.17 -7.92
CA ARG A 179 16.68 12.73 -8.12
C ARG A 179 15.89 11.93 -7.09
N LYS A 180 15.04 11.03 -7.55
CA LYS A 180 14.22 10.10 -6.75
C LYS A 180 14.28 8.69 -7.36
N ASN A 181 13.51 7.76 -6.81
CA ASN A 181 13.25 6.46 -7.44
C ASN A 181 11.79 6.36 -7.89
N LEU A 182 11.50 5.58 -8.93
CA LEU A 182 10.15 5.45 -9.52
C LEU A 182 9.10 5.05 -8.47
N HIS A 183 9.44 4.13 -7.57
CA HIS A 183 8.55 3.66 -6.51
C HIS A 183 8.08 4.82 -5.62
N SER A 184 9.02 5.63 -5.11
CA SER A 184 8.72 6.78 -4.25
C SER A 184 7.88 7.87 -4.91
N ILE A 185 7.90 7.99 -6.24
CA ILE A 185 7.02 8.91 -6.98
C ILE A 185 5.57 8.46 -6.89
N TRP A 186 5.35 7.15 -6.97
CA TRP A 186 4.03 6.56 -6.87
C TRP A 186 3.54 6.48 -5.42
N ASP A 187 4.40 6.11 -4.47
CA ASP A 187 4.00 6.09 -3.07
C ASP A 187 3.62 7.47 -2.56
N SER A 188 4.43 8.48 -2.87
CA SER A 188 4.33 9.79 -2.21
C SER A 188 4.45 10.96 -3.17
N GLY A 189 5.31 10.91 -4.18
CA GLY A 189 5.60 12.07 -5.04
C GLY A 189 4.34 12.73 -5.62
N ILE A 190 3.52 11.97 -6.33
CA ILE A 190 2.30 12.50 -6.98
C ILE A 190 1.31 13.03 -5.94
N ILE A 191 1.14 12.32 -4.81
CA ILE A 191 0.17 12.70 -3.75
C ILE A 191 0.62 13.98 -3.05
N GLU A 192 1.86 14.02 -2.56
CA GLU A 192 2.38 15.13 -1.76
C GLU A 192 2.60 16.40 -2.59
N HIS A 193 2.76 16.28 -3.91
CA HIS A 193 2.88 17.43 -4.80
C HIS A 193 1.60 18.28 -4.86
N GLU A 194 0.44 17.68 -4.64
CA GLU A 194 -0.84 18.40 -4.56
C GLU A 194 -0.93 19.31 -3.33
N LYS A 195 -0.09 19.07 -2.31
CA LYS A 195 -0.07 19.81 -1.04
C LYS A 195 -1.43 19.87 -0.33
N LEU A 196 -2.25 18.84 -0.54
CA LEU A 196 -3.52 18.64 0.12
C LEU A 196 -3.34 17.88 1.43
N SER A 197 -4.19 18.15 2.41
CA SER A 197 -4.36 17.21 3.51
C SER A 197 -4.97 15.89 3.03
N TYR A 198 -4.73 14.80 3.76
CA TYR A 198 -5.30 13.50 3.40
C TYR A 198 -6.84 13.52 3.33
N THR A 199 -7.50 14.39 4.10
CA THR A 199 -8.96 14.55 4.09
C THR A 199 -9.45 15.30 2.87
N GLU A 200 -8.77 16.38 2.46
CA GLU A 200 -9.09 17.08 1.20
C GLU A 200 -8.90 16.17 -0.01
N PHE A 201 -7.77 15.46 -0.07
CA PHE A 201 -7.49 14.53 -1.16
C PHE A 201 -8.54 13.40 -1.20
N ALA A 202 -8.88 12.81 -0.06
CA ALA A 202 -9.93 11.79 0.02
C ALA A 202 -11.29 12.31 -0.46
N ALA A 203 -11.64 13.56 -0.13
CA ALA A 203 -12.86 14.19 -0.61
C ALA A 203 -12.86 14.39 -2.13
N PHE A 204 -11.75 14.84 -2.71
CA PHE A 204 -11.62 15.08 -4.14
C PHE A 204 -11.67 13.76 -4.92
N ALA A 205 -10.85 12.79 -4.54
CA ALA A 205 -10.86 11.45 -5.14
C ALA A 205 -12.27 10.83 -5.04
N GLY A 206 -12.91 10.89 -3.87
CA GLY A 206 -14.26 10.37 -3.68
C GLY A 206 -15.34 11.06 -4.53
N ILE A 207 -15.17 12.34 -4.89
CA ILE A 207 -16.05 13.05 -5.83
C ILE A 207 -15.76 12.59 -7.27
N HIS A 208 -14.50 12.61 -7.68
CA HIS A 208 -14.07 12.28 -9.05
C HIS A 208 -14.41 10.85 -9.45
N THR A 209 -14.36 9.91 -8.49
CA THR A 209 -14.53 8.48 -8.76
C THR A 209 -15.90 7.93 -8.37
N ARG A 210 -16.82 8.76 -7.87
CA ARG A 210 -18.12 8.32 -7.35
C ARG A 210 -18.90 7.42 -8.32
N ALA A 211 -18.86 7.75 -9.61
CA ALA A 211 -19.56 7.01 -10.65
C ALA A 211 -19.05 5.57 -10.82
N ARG A 212 -17.78 5.30 -10.46
CA ARG A 212 -17.13 3.99 -10.60
C ARG A 212 -17.22 3.13 -9.35
N LYS A 213 -17.68 3.70 -8.22
CA LYS A 213 -17.75 3.02 -6.92
C LYS A 213 -18.38 1.62 -7.03
N ALA A 214 -19.55 1.52 -7.67
CA ALA A 214 -20.29 0.26 -7.79
C ALA A 214 -19.54 -0.82 -8.60
N GLU A 215 -18.68 -0.41 -9.54
CA GLU A 215 -17.83 -1.32 -10.32
C GLU A 215 -16.80 -2.01 -9.40
N TRP A 216 -16.25 -1.28 -8.43
CA TRP A 216 -15.14 -1.76 -7.61
C TRP A 216 -15.55 -2.57 -6.38
N GLU A 217 -16.72 -2.30 -5.77
CA GLU A 217 -17.13 -2.90 -4.49
C GLU A 217 -17.20 -4.44 -4.49
N ASN A 218 -17.41 -5.04 -5.67
CA ASN A 218 -17.62 -6.48 -5.83
C ASN A 218 -16.50 -7.19 -6.62
N ALA A 219 -15.45 -6.47 -7.03
CA ALA A 219 -14.34 -7.06 -7.75
C ALA A 219 -13.56 -8.04 -6.84
N PRO A 220 -13.17 -9.23 -7.34
CA PRO A 220 -12.33 -10.17 -6.59
C PRO A 220 -10.88 -9.68 -6.47
N LEU A 221 -10.13 -10.20 -5.49
CA LEU A 221 -8.74 -9.80 -5.24
C LEU A 221 -7.83 -9.96 -6.47
N ASP A 222 -8.04 -11.00 -7.28
CA ASP A 222 -7.31 -11.23 -8.54
C ASP A 222 -7.45 -10.06 -9.52
N GLU A 223 -8.62 -9.42 -9.53
CA GLU A 223 -8.85 -8.25 -10.37
C GLU A 223 -8.09 -7.03 -9.84
N TRP A 224 -8.00 -6.86 -8.52
CA TRP A 224 -7.26 -5.75 -7.90
C TRP A 224 -5.77 -5.82 -8.27
N ILE A 225 -5.22 -7.04 -8.19
CA ILE A 225 -3.84 -7.38 -8.57
C ILE A 225 -3.66 -7.21 -10.08
N GLY A 226 -4.60 -7.69 -10.89
CA GLY A 226 -4.56 -7.58 -12.35
C GLY A 226 -4.54 -6.14 -12.85
N GLU A 227 -5.32 -5.25 -12.24
CA GLU A 227 -5.30 -3.81 -12.53
C GLU A 227 -3.94 -3.19 -12.18
N SER A 228 -3.35 -3.54 -11.04
CA SER A 228 -2.01 -3.08 -10.64
C SER A 228 -0.95 -3.56 -11.63
N ILE A 229 -1.02 -4.80 -12.12
CA ILE A 229 -0.14 -5.32 -13.17
C ILE A 229 -0.29 -4.51 -14.47
N GLN A 230 -1.52 -4.29 -14.93
CA GLN A 230 -1.78 -3.54 -16.17
C GLN A 230 -1.24 -2.11 -16.09
N LEU A 231 -1.50 -1.42 -14.96
CA LEU A 231 -0.98 -0.08 -14.73
C LEU A 231 0.54 -0.08 -14.66
N ARG A 232 1.14 -0.99 -13.90
CA ARG A 232 2.60 -1.16 -13.85
C ARG A 232 3.20 -1.29 -15.25
N GLU A 233 2.65 -2.12 -16.14
CA GLU A 233 3.15 -2.20 -17.51
C GLU A 233 3.09 -0.85 -18.24
N LYS A 234 1.97 -0.12 -18.11
CA LYS A 234 1.84 1.25 -18.65
C LYS A 234 2.92 2.19 -18.08
N LEU A 235 3.23 2.11 -16.79
CA LEU A 235 4.25 2.94 -16.14
C LEU A 235 5.66 2.67 -16.67
N TYR A 236 6.05 1.40 -16.77
CA TYR A 236 7.36 1.03 -17.29
C TYR A 236 7.56 1.48 -18.73
N ASN A 237 6.49 1.43 -19.55
CA ASN A 237 6.56 1.92 -20.93
C ASN A 237 6.82 3.43 -21.01
N THR A 238 6.39 4.22 -20.02
CA THR A 238 6.65 5.67 -20.00
C THR A 238 8.09 6.06 -19.69
N LEU A 239 8.92 5.11 -19.21
CA LEU A 239 10.32 5.41 -18.83
C LEU A 239 11.16 5.80 -20.05
N TYR A 240 10.97 5.12 -21.18
CA TYR A 240 11.74 5.38 -22.40
C TYR A 240 11.38 6.72 -23.04
N ASP A 241 10.08 7.02 -23.14
CA ASP A 241 9.58 8.20 -23.85
C ASP A 241 9.88 9.52 -23.14
N ARG A 242 10.25 9.46 -21.85
CA ARG A 242 10.44 10.64 -20.98
C ARG A 242 11.89 10.83 -20.54
N THR A 243 12.85 10.16 -21.18
CA THR A 243 14.27 10.29 -20.80
C THR A 243 14.80 11.67 -21.19
N ASP A 244 15.20 12.44 -20.19
CA ASP A 244 15.91 13.70 -20.38
C ASP A 244 17.33 13.44 -20.91
N ARG A 245 17.72 14.21 -21.92
CA ARG A 245 18.99 14.00 -22.64
C ARG A 245 20.21 14.46 -21.85
N GLU A 246 20.04 15.41 -20.94
CA GLU A 246 21.15 15.97 -20.17
C GLU A 246 21.51 15.06 -18.99
N THR A 247 20.50 14.59 -18.26
CA THR A 247 20.66 13.73 -17.08
C THR A 247 20.72 12.25 -17.41
N GLY A 248 20.21 11.83 -18.58
CA GLY A 248 20.08 10.44 -18.97
C GLY A 248 19.05 9.65 -18.15
N LEU A 249 18.17 10.34 -17.42
CA LEU A 249 17.12 9.75 -16.58
C LEU A 249 15.74 10.15 -17.09
N PRO A 250 14.69 9.34 -16.83
CA PRO A 250 13.31 9.77 -17.03
C PRO A 250 13.02 11.04 -16.22
N ASP A 251 12.53 12.10 -16.88
CA ASP A 251 12.11 13.35 -16.23
C ASP A 251 10.59 13.40 -16.07
N PHE A 252 10.18 13.50 -14.82
CA PHE A 252 8.80 13.53 -14.38
C PHE A 252 8.50 14.90 -13.78
N SER A 253 7.95 15.78 -14.60
CA SER A 253 7.53 17.12 -14.22
C SER A 253 6.01 17.26 -14.41
N TRP A 254 5.54 18.45 -14.77
CA TRP A 254 4.12 18.78 -14.85
C TRP A 254 3.28 17.82 -15.71
N SER A 255 3.79 17.38 -16.87
CA SER A 255 3.03 16.44 -17.71
C SER A 255 2.86 15.09 -17.02
N TYR A 256 3.87 14.60 -16.30
CA TYR A 256 3.78 13.33 -15.60
C TYR A 256 2.79 13.42 -14.44
N GLN A 257 2.88 14.50 -13.65
CA GLN A 257 1.93 14.79 -12.57
C GLN A 257 0.50 14.82 -13.08
N HIS A 258 0.24 15.60 -14.13
CA HIS A 258 -1.09 15.75 -14.72
C HIS A 258 -1.63 14.44 -15.32
N ASP A 259 -0.80 13.67 -16.03
CA ASP A 259 -1.23 12.43 -16.69
C ASP A 259 -1.57 11.31 -15.69
N PHE A 260 -0.90 11.28 -14.53
CA PHE A 260 -1.01 10.18 -13.57
C PHE A 260 -1.78 10.50 -12.29
N LEU A 261 -2.00 11.77 -11.95
CA LEU A 261 -2.82 12.14 -10.79
C LEU A 261 -4.23 11.51 -10.83
N PRO A 262 -4.98 11.52 -11.95
CA PRO A 262 -6.30 10.87 -12.00
C PRO A 262 -6.21 9.35 -11.75
N ILE A 263 -5.12 8.70 -12.19
CA ILE A 263 -4.91 7.27 -11.96
C ILE A 263 -4.62 7.02 -10.48
N VAL A 264 -3.81 7.86 -9.83
CA VAL A 264 -3.56 7.78 -8.39
C VAL A 264 -4.85 7.95 -7.59
N GLU A 265 -5.68 8.94 -7.93
CA GLU A 265 -7.01 9.13 -7.33
C GLU A 265 -7.89 7.87 -7.48
N GLU A 266 -7.94 7.29 -8.68
CA GLU A 266 -8.68 6.06 -8.94
C GLU A 266 -8.19 4.88 -8.11
N ARG A 267 -6.87 4.69 -7.97
CA ARG A 267 -6.32 3.57 -7.18
C ARG A 267 -6.57 3.73 -5.69
N LEU A 268 -6.40 4.93 -5.15
CA LEU A 268 -6.69 5.22 -3.74
C LEU A 268 -8.18 5.06 -3.44
N ALA A 269 -9.06 5.54 -4.32
CA ALA A 269 -10.50 5.41 -4.16
C ALA A 269 -10.97 3.96 -4.30
N ALA A 270 -10.50 3.23 -5.32
CA ALA A 270 -10.81 1.82 -5.49
C ALA A 270 -10.42 1.00 -4.25
N ALA A 271 -9.21 1.22 -3.72
CA ALA A 271 -8.75 0.59 -2.48
C ALA A 271 -9.69 0.90 -1.30
N GLY A 272 -10.06 2.17 -1.12
CA GLY A 272 -10.97 2.59 -0.05
C GLY A 272 -12.35 1.97 -0.17
N TYR A 273 -12.96 1.98 -1.35
CA TYR A 273 -14.28 1.37 -1.58
C TYR A 273 -14.27 -0.15 -1.43
N ARG A 274 -13.23 -0.83 -1.95
CA ARG A 274 -13.06 -2.28 -1.79
C ARG A 274 -12.85 -2.68 -0.34
N ALA A 275 -12.06 -1.92 0.41
CA ALA A 275 -11.92 -2.10 1.85
C ALA A 275 -13.25 -1.92 2.58
N ALA A 276 -14.02 -0.87 2.24
CA ALA A 276 -15.33 -0.65 2.85
C ALA A 276 -16.30 -1.79 2.54
N ALA A 277 -16.37 -2.23 1.27
CA ALA A 277 -17.22 -3.34 0.85
C ALA A 277 -16.84 -4.65 1.55
N LEU A 278 -15.55 -4.92 1.69
CA LEU A 278 -15.05 -6.08 2.43
C LEU A 278 -15.46 -6.02 3.90
N LEU A 279 -15.18 -4.92 4.60
CA LEU A 279 -15.55 -4.76 6.02
C LEU A 279 -17.07 -4.77 6.22
N ASN A 280 -17.83 -4.23 5.29
CA ASN A 280 -19.29 -4.30 5.29
C ASN A 280 -19.79 -5.75 5.18
N ARG A 281 -19.11 -6.64 4.44
CA ARG A 281 -19.45 -8.07 4.38
C ARG A 281 -19.03 -8.82 5.64
N VAL A 282 -17.87 -8.49 6.20
CA VAL A 282 -17.32 -9.14 7.41
C VAL A 282 -18.11 -8.79 8.66
N PHE A 283 -18.57 -7.53 8.78
CA PHE A 283 -19.19 -7.01 10.00
C PHE A 283 -20.69 -6.70 9.90
N GLY A 284 -21.23 -6.68 8.68
CA GLY A 284 -22.64 -6.40 8.39
C GLY A 284 -23.60 -7.51 8.76
#